data_AF-A0A382PUD8-F1
#
_entry.id   AF-A0A382PUD8-F1
#
_cell.length_a   1.000
_cell.length_b   1.000
_cell.length_c   1.000
_cell.angle_alpha   90.00
_cell.angle_beta   90.00
_cell.angle_gamma   90.00
#
_symmetry.space_group_name_H-M   'P 1'
#
loop_
_entity.id
_entity.type
_entity.pdbx_description
1 polymer ?
#
loop_
_entity_poly.entity_id
_entity_poly.type
_entity_poly.pdbx_seq_one_letter_code
_entity_poly.pdbx_strand_id
1 'polypeptide(L)'
;VDLVTPDEDVSGDLPIELLVVTGMARSQSALNLREQARSLSQAPSFAILDEPSSDPRFAEYYQEVFPVDIHANDLVFVARSVIERRRLQALAGIVGETDAMKEVLERVVQFAPVSSTVLITGESGTGKELVARGIHHLSSRRHNSFIAVNVAA
;
A
#
# COMPACT_ATOMS: atom_id res chain seq x y z
N VAL A 1 11.18 -2.63 -13.71
CA VAL A 1 11.74 -1.61 -12.82
C VAL A 1 12.32 -0.58 -13.74
N ASP A 2 11.65 0.55 -13.87
CA ASP A 2 12.11 1.63 -14.73
C ASP A 2 12.81 2.65 -13.83
N LEU A 3 13.99 3.09 -14.25
CA LEU A 3 14.77 4.13 -13.58
C LEU A 3 14.50 5.42 -14.34
N VAL A 4 13.99 6.42 -13.63
CA VAL A 4 13.57 7.69 -14.21
C VAL A 4 14.29 8.81 -13.47
N THR A 5 14.87 9.76 -14.20
CA THR A 5 15.54 10.92 -13.61
C THR A 5 14.51 12.03 -13.26
N PRO A 6 14.83 12.96 -12.33
CA PRO A 6 13.89 14.00 -11.89
C PRO A 6 13.29 14.88 -12.99
N ASP A 7 13.95 14.96 -14.15
CA ASP A 7 13.54 15.81 -15.28
C ASP A 7 12.89 15.01 -16.42
N GLU A 8 12.73 13.70 -16.25
CA GLU A 8 12.07 12.82 -17.22
C GLU A 8 10.56 12.73 -16.96
N ASP A 9 9.80 12.62 -18.04
CA ASP A 9 8.35 12.42 -17.98
C ASP A 9 8.04 10.95 -17.64
N VAL A 10 7.27 10.74 -16.57
CA VAL A 10 6.88 9.39 -16.10
C VAL A 10 5.56 8.94 -16.73
N SER A 11 5.04 9.66 -17.73
CA SER A 11 3.78 9.39 -18.44
C SER A 11 3.80 8.17 -19.39
N GLY A 12 4.57 7.14 -19.06
CA GLY A 12 4.58 5.88 -19.82
C GLY A 12 3.23 5.16 -19.81
N ASP A 13 3.05 4.20 -20.73
CA ASP A 13 1.82 3.39 -20.88
C ASP A 13 1.49 2.51 -19.66
N LEU A 14 2.45 2.31 -18.73
CA LEU A 14 2.28 1.47 -17.56
C LEU A 14 2.04 2.32 -16.29
N PRO A 15 1.05 1.94 -15.46
CA PRO A 15 0.78 2.67 -14.22
C PRO A 15 1.96 2.54 -13.25
N ILE A 16 2.33 3.66 -12.62
CA ILE A 16 3.39 3.69 -11.61
C ILE A 16 2.86 3.00 -10.35
N GLU A 17 3.46 1.87 -9.97
CA GLU A 17 3.08 1.14 -8.75
C GLU A 17 3.80 1.63 -7.49
N LEU A 18 4.95 2.28 -7.65
CA LEU A 18 5.76 2.85 -6.58
C LEU A 18 6.76 3.86 -7.16
N LEU A 19 6.88 5.02 -6.51
CA LEU A 19 7.96 5.97 -6.75
C LEU A 19 8.98 5.87 -5.62
N VAL A 20 10.25 5.70 -5.95
CA VAL A 20 11.36 5.80 -4.98
C VAL A 20 12.24 6.97 -5.37
N VAL A 21 12.32 7.97 -4.51
CA VAL A 21 13.15 9.16 -4.72
C VAL A 21 14.46 8.99 -3.95
N THR A 22 15.57 8.91 -4.69
CA THR A 22 16.91 8.78 -4.12
C THR A 22 17.68 10.09 -4.25
N GLY A 23 18.06 10.71 -3.12
CA GLY A 23 18.73 12.00 -3.12
C GLY A 23 17.82 13.16 -3.56
N MET A 24 18.14 14.39 -3.14
CA MET A 24 17.37 15.60 -3.48
C MET A 24 15.84 15.45 -3.35
N ALA A 25 15.35 14.69 -2.36
CA ALA A 25 13.91 14.47 -2.15
C ALA A 25 13.11 15.75 -1.83
N ARG A 26 13.82 16.87 -1.62
CA ARG A 26 13.30 18.23 -1.41
C ARG A 26 13.30 19.09 -2.68
N SER A 27 13.91 18.63 -3.76
CA SER A 27 13.97 19.39 -5.01
C SER A 27 12.59 19.54 -5.61
N GLN A 28 12.37 20.65 -6.30
CA GLN A 28 11.11 20.87 -7.01
C GLN A 28 10.83 19.74 -8.02
N SER A 29 11.88 19.23 -8.69
CA SER A 29 11.76 18.09 -9.60
C SER A 29 11.25 16.83 -8.90
N ALA A 30 11.79 16.48 -7.72
CA ALA A 30 11.28 15.34 -6.93
C ALA A 30 9.81 15.52 -6.49
N LEU A 31 9.43 16.75 -6.09
CA LEU A 31 8.04 17.05 -5.73
C LEU A 31 7.10 16.95 -6.94
N ASN A 32 7.54 17.41 -8.11
CA ASN A 32 6.79 17.31 -9.36
C ASN A 32 6.59 15.84 -9.77
N LEU A 33 7.64 15.02 -9.74
CA LEU A 33 7.54 13.58 -10.02
C LEU A 33 6.55 12.89 -9.08
N ARG A 34 6.56 13.25 -7.79
CA ARG A 34 5.60 12.72 -6.83
C ARG A 34 4.17 13.13 -7.15
N GLU A 35 3.93 14.40 -7.50
CA GLU A 35 2.59 14.85 -7.90
C GLU A 35 2.11 14.14 -9.17
N GLN A 36 2.99 13.86 -10.12
CA GLN A 36 2.67 13.05 -11.30
C GLN A 36 2.32 11.61 -10.89
N ALA A 37 3.16 10.94 -10.11
CA ALA A 37 2.91 9.57 -9.65
C ALA A 37 1.61 9.46 -8.84
N ARG A 38 1.31 10.47 -8.01
CA ARG A 38 0.05 10.55 -7.26
C ARG A 38 -1.16 10.79 -8.16
N SER A 39 -1.05 11.65 -9.16
CA SER A 39 -2.18 11.99 -10.04
C SER A 39 -2.50 10.88 -11.05
N LEU A 40 -1.49 10.18 -11.57
CA LEU A 40 -1.64 9.13 -12.58
C LEU A 40 -2.17 7.82 -11.99
N SER A 41 -1.61 7.36 -10.86
CA SER A 41 -1.90 6.03 -10.32
C SER A 41 -2.10 6.02 -8.81
N GLN A 42 -2.14 7.20 -8.17
CA GLN A 42 -2.09 7.33 -6.71
C GLN A 42 -0.90 6.58 -6.12
N ALA A 43 0.23 6.46 -6.82
CA ALA A 43 1.33 5.60 -6.40
C ALA A 43 1.86 5.96 -5.00
N PRO A 44 2.22 4.98 -4.17
CA PRO A 44 2.99 5.22 -2.96
C PRO A 44 4.35 5.83 -3.35
N SER A 45 4.86 6.73 -2.51
CA SER A 45 6.14 7.40 -2.75
C SER A 45 7.02 7.26 -1.52
N PHE A 46 8.23 6.72 -1.71
CA PHE A 46 9.25 6.58 -0.68
C PHE A 46 10.43 7.49 -0.97
N ALA A 47 11.14 7.90 0.08
CA ALA A 47 12.38 8.65 -0.05
C ALA A 47 13.54 7.88 0.58
N ILE A 48 14.73 8.03 0.00
CA ILE A 48 15.99 7.62 0.60
C ILE A 48 16.82 8.88 0.85
N LEU A 49 17.21 9.11 2.11
CA LEU A 49 17.90 10.32 2.57
C LEU A 49 19.20 10.00 3.31
N ASP A 50 20.23 10.80 3.08
CA ASP A 50 21.51 10.70 3.81
C ASP A 50 21.33 11.02 5.30
N GLU A 51 20.43 11.95 5.63
CA GLU A 51 20.14 12.36 7.01
C GLU A 51 18.63 12.39 7.27
N PRO A 52 18.17 12.01 8.49
CA PRO A 52 16.79 12.17 8.89
C PRO A 52 16.33 13.61 8.70
N SER A 53 15.25 13.80 7.97
CA SER A 53 14.72 15.15 7.77
C SER A 53 14.22 15.73 9.10
N SER A 54 14.76 16.88 9.49
CA SER A 54 14.22 17.71 10.58
C SER A 54 12.93 18.46 10.18
N ASP A 55 12.57 18.48 8.89
CA ASP A 55 11.31 19.05 8.42
C ASP A 55 10.17 18.05 8.71
N PRO A 56 9.24 18.36 9.63
CA PRO A 56 8.14 17.47 10.00
C PRO A 56 7.16 17.22 8.84
N ARG A 57 7.15 18.07 7.81
CA ARG A 57 6.30 17.90 6.62
C ARG A 57 6.78 16.77 5.73
N PHE A 58 7.95 16.18 5.97
CA PHE A 58 8.42 15.02 5.19
C PHE A 58 7.44 13.84 5.25
N ALA A 59 6.79 13.64 6.40
CA ALA A 59 5.78 12.60 6.55
C ALA A 59 4.50 12.87 5.73
N GLU A 60 4.25 14.12 5.33
CA GLU A 60 3.16 14.47 4.41
C GLU A 60 3.50 14.12 2.96
N TYR A 61 4.80 14.01 2.67
CA TYR A 61 5.32 13.92 1.32
C TYR A 61 5.68 12.50 0.90
N TYR A 62 6.16 11.71 1.84
CA TYR A 62 6.59 10.34 1.60
C TYR A 62 5.93 9.45 2.63
N GLN A 63 5.43 8.30 2.16
CA GLN A 63 4.85 7.31 3.05
C GLN A 63 5.89 6.65 3.94
N GLU A 64 7.11 6.50 3.43
CA GLU A 64 8.23 5.95 4.16
C GLU A 64 9.52 6.66 3.74
N VAL A 65 10.41 6.88 4.71
CA VAL A 65 11.70 7.53 4.51
C VAL A 65 12.77 6.61 5.06
N PHE A 66 13.67 6.17 4.19
CA PHE A 66 14.75 5.26 4.54
C PHE A 66 16.09 6.00 4.60
N PRO A 67 17.02 5.56 5.46
CA PRO A 67 18.40 6.03 5.40
C PRO A 67 19.10 5.48 4.15
N VAL A 68 20.16 6.15 3.68
CA VAL A 68 20.91 5.74 2.47
C VAL A 68 21.60 4.39 2.59
N ASP A 69 21.86 3.91 3.80
CA ASP A 69 22.43 2.59 4.07
C ASP A 69 21.38 1.46 4.12
N ILE A 70 20.11 1.75 3.79
CA ILE A 70 19.05 0.74 3.71
C ILE A 70 19.41 -0.39 2.74
N HIS A 71 19.22 -1.64 3.17
CA HIS A 71 19.36 -2.77 2.26
C HIS A 71 18.19 -2.82 1.29
N ALA A 72 18.49 -3.13 0.02
CA ALA A 72 17.46 -3.24 -1.02
C ALA A 72 16.33 -4.22 -0.66
N ASN A 73 16.64 -5.29 0.06
CA ASN A 73 15.64 -6.27 0.50
C ASN A 73 14.63 -5.67 1.47
N ASP A 74 15.06 -4.78 2.37
CA ASP A 74 14.19 -4.14 3.35
C ASP A 74 13.27 -3.14 2.66
N LEU A 75 13.81 -2.34 1.73
CA LEU A 75 13.00 -1.44 0.90
C LEU A 75 11.97 -2.21 0.08
N VAL A 76 12.37 -3.30 -0.56
CA VAL A 76 11.47 -4.16 -1.36
C VAL A 76 10.40 -4.79 -0.47
N PHE A 77 10.75 -5.21 0.75
CA PHE A 77 9.79 -5.78 1.70
C PHE A 77 8.70 -4.77 2.09
N VAL A 78 9.10 -3.55 2.45
CA VAL A 78 8.15 -2.48 2.78
C VAL A 78 7.32 -2.09 1.56
N ALA A 79 7.96 -1.91 0.40
CA ALA A 79 7.29 -1.60 -0.86
C ALA A 79 6.20 -2.62 -1.20
N ARG A 80 6.52 -3.92 -1.16
CA ARG A 80 5.55 -4.98 -1.41
C ARG A 80 4.37 -4.91 -0.45
N SER A 81 4.64 -4.72 0.84
CA SER A 81 3.60 -4.62 1.86
C SER A 81 2.65 -3.45 1.58
N VAL A 82 3.18 -2.28 1.20
CA VAL A 82 2.38 -1.09 0.87
C VAL A 82 1.54 -1.29 -0.40
N ILE A 83 2.14 -1.84 -1.46
CA ILE A 83 1.46 -2.09 -2.74
C ILE A 83 0.33 -3.10 -2.56
N GLU A 84 0.60 -4.25 -1.92
CA GLU A 84 -0.41 -5.29 -1.70
C GLU A 84 -1.56 -4.80 -0.82
N ARG A 85 -1.25 -4.01 0.22
CA ARG A 85 -2.27 -3.40 1.07
C ARG A 85 -3.19 -2.48 0.29
N ARG A 86 -2.65 -1.64 -0.61
CA ARG A 86 -3.45 -0.75 -1.44
C ARG A 86 -4.29 -1.50 -2.46
N ARG A 87 -3.72 -2.53 -3.06
CA ARG A 87 -4.46 -3.43 -3.96
C ARG A 87 -5.63 -4.09 -3.22
N LEU A 88 -5.40 -4.57 -2.00
CA LEU A 88 -6.44 -5.11 -1.12
C LEU A 88 -7.53 -4.09 -0.82
N GLN A 89 -7.16 -2.87 -0.45
CA GLN A 89 -8.11 -1.78 -0.17
C GLN A 89 -9.00 -1.50 -1.38
N ALA A 90 -8.41 -1.39 -2.58
CA ALA A 90 -9.13 -1.17 -3.82
C ALA A 90 -10.08 -2.34 -4.16
N LEU A 91 -9.62 -3.58 -4.01
CA LEU A 91 -10.41 -4.77 -4.34
C LEU A 91 -11.54 -5.05 -3.35
N ALA A 92 -11.29 -4.81 -2.06
CA ALA A 92 -12.25 -5.07 -0.99
C ALA A 92 -13.13 -3.85 -0.64
N GLY A 93 -12.88 -2.69 -1.27
CA GLY A 93 -13.58 -1.44 -0.94
C GLY A 93 -13.30 -0.94 0.47
N ILE A 94 -12.14 -1.29 1.05
CA ILE A 94 -11.75 -0.88 2.41
C ILE A 94 -11.06 0.49 2.34
N VAL A 95 -11.58 1.46 3.06
CA VAL A 95 -10.98 2.80 3.20
C VAL A 95 -10.44 2.97 4.61
N GLY A 96 -9.18 3.39 4.74
CA GLY A 96 -8.57 3.74 6.03
C GLY A 96 -7.05 3.57 6.05
N GLU A 97 -6.35 4.53 6.63
CA GLU A 97 -4.88 4.56 6.68
C GLU A 97 -4.32 4.51 8.11
N THR A 98 -5.17 4.31 9.12
CA THR A 98 -4.74 4.19 10.52
C THR A 98 -3.92 2.93 10.75
N ASP A 99 -3.05 2.93 11.75
CA ASP A 99 -2.19 1.77 12.05
C ASP A 99 -3.02 0.53 12.41
N ALA A 100 -4.15 0.69 13.10
CA ALA A 100 -5.08 -0.40 13.36
C ALA A 100 -5.65 -1.00 12.06
N MET A 101 -5.95 -0.18 11.04
CA MET A 101 -6.42 -0.67 9.75
C MET A 101 -5.30 -1.36 8.96
N LYS A 102 -4.07 -0.85 9.05
CA LYS A 102 -2.89 -1.51 8.46
C LYS A 102 -2.72 -2.92 9.03
N GLU A 103 -2.83 -3.08 10.35
CA GLU A 103 -2.75 -4.38 11.02
C GLU A 103 -3.87 -5.33 10.56
N VAL A 104 -5.10 -4.83 10.41
CA VAL A 104 -6.22 -5.64 9.88
C VAL A 104 -5.91 -6.15 8.47
N LEU A 105 -5.39 -5.30 7.58
CA LEU A 105 -5.06 -5.67 6.21
C LEU A 105 -3.87 -6.65 6.15
N GLU A 106 -2.88 -6.49 7.03
CA GLU A 106 -1.77 -7.45 7.16
C GLU A 106 -2.27 -8.82 7.60
N ARG A 107 -3.18 -8.88 8.58
CA ARG A 107 -3.84 -10.13 8.98
C ARG A 107 -4.64 -10.76 7.83
N VAL A 108 -5.32 -9.95 7.00
CA VAL A 108 -6.01 -10.45 5.80
C VAL A 108 -5.04 -11.17 4.86
N VAL A 109 -3.88 -10.56 4.56
CA VAL A 109 -2.84 -11.20 3.72
C VAL A 109 -2.34 -12.50 4.35
N GLN A 110 -2.11 -12.49 5.66
CA GLN A 110 -1.60 -13.66 6.39
C GLN A 110 -2.59 -14.84 6.42
N PHE A 111 -3.88 -14.57 6.61
CA PHE A 111 -4.91 -15.61 6.75
C PHE A 111 -5.50 -16.07 5.41
N ALA A 112 -5.46 -15.25 4.36
CA ALA A 112 -5.97 -15.60 3.04
C ALA A 112 -5.48 -16.95 2.47
N PRO A 113 -4.18 -17.34 2.55
CA PRO A 113 -3.73 -18.63 2.01
C PRO A 113 -4.11 -19.83 2.89
N VAL A 114 -4.59 -19.62 4.12
CA VAL A 114 -4.86 -20.70 5.07
C VAL A 114 -6.20 -21.37 4.75
N SER A 115 -6.27 -22.71 4.84
CA SER A 115 -7.49 -23.47 4.53
C SER A 115 -8.49 -23.55 5.69
N SER A 116 -8.09 -23.16 6.90
CA SER A 116 -8.84 -23.19 8.15
C SER A 116 -9.95 -22.14 8.22
N THR A 117 -10.89 -22.32 9.15
CA THR A 117 -11.96 -21.35 9.44
C THR A 117 -11.39 -20.08 10.08
N VAL A 118 -11.81 -18.91 9.60
CA VAL A 118 -11.47 -17.60 10.16
C VAL A 118 -12.69 -17.01 10.85
N LEU A 119 -12.55 -16.58 12.10
CA LEU A 119 -13.56 -15.82 12.84
C LEU A 119 -13.23 -14.32 12.78
N ILE A 120 -14.14 -13.51 12.26
CA ILE A 120 -14.00 -12.05 12.21
C ILE A 120 -14.91 -11.43 13.26
N THR A 121 -14.32 -10.73 14.23
CA THR A 121 -15.04 -10.08 15.33
C THR A 121 -15.04 -8.57 15.19
N GLY A 122 -16.02 -7.91 15.80
CA GLY A 122 -16.13 -6.45 15.81
C GLY A 122 -17.59 -6.00 15.94
N GLU A 123 -17.78 -4.73 16.30
CA GLU A 123 -19.09 -4.11 16.46
C GLU A 123 -19.89 -4.08 15.14
N SER A 124 -21.18 -3.80 15.23
CA SER A 124 -22.02 -3.64 14.04
C SER A 124 -21.51 -2.45 13.20
N GLY A 125 -21.48 -2.61 11.88
CA GLY A 125 -21.03 -1.56 10.96
C GLY A 125 -19.51 -1.39 10.79
N THR A 126 -18.66 -2.16 11.49
CA THR A 126 -17.18 -2.02 11.38
C THR A 126 -16.54 -2.65 10.13
N GLY A 127 -17.34 -2.99 9.11
CA GLY A 127 -16.80 -3.49 7.83
C GLY A 127 -16.32 -4.95 7.84
N LYS A 128 -16.76 -5.80 8.78
CA LYS A 128 -16.39 -7.23 8.85
C LYS A 128 -16.60 -8.00 7.54
N GLU A 129 -17.65 -7.66 6.78
CA GLU A 129 -17.90 -8.28 5.48
C GLU A 129 -16.84 -7.89 4.44
N LEU A 130 -16.36 -6.65 4.46
CA LEU A 130 -15.28 -6.20 3.57
C LEU A 130 -13.99 -6.97 3.87
N VAL A 131 -13.68 -7.18 5.16
CA VAL A 131 -12.56 -8.02 5.60
C VAL A 131 -12.71 -9.46 5.09
N ALA A 132 -13.89 -10.06 5.22
CA ALA A 132 -14.17 -11.41 4.72
C ALA A 132 -13.98 -11.51 3.20
N ARG A 133 -14.42 -10.49 2.45
CA ARG A 133 -14.22 -10.39 1.00
C ARG A 133 -12.75 -10.27 0.64
N GLY A 134 -11.99 -9.46 1.38
CA GLY A 134 -10.53 -9.35 1.21
C GLY A 134 -9.81 -10.69 1.38
N ILE A 135 -10.15 -11.44 2.44
CA ILE A 135 -9.61 -12.80 2.67
C ILE A 135 -9.94 -13.72 1.50
N HIS A 136 -11.20 -13.74 1.05
CA HIS A 136 -11.61 -14.57 -0.07
C HIS A 136 -10.84 -14.23 -1.36
N HIS A 137 -10.69 -12.93 -1.66
CA HIS A 137 -10.05 -12.45 -2.89
C HIS A 137 -8.56 -12.83 -2.98
N LEU A 138 -7.85 -12.87 -1.86
CA LEU A 138 -6.45 -13.29 -1.79
C LEU A 138 -6.26 -14.80 -1.57
N SER A 139 -7.33 -15.53 -1.30
CA SER A 139 -7.21 -16.96 -1.01
C SER A 139 -6.97 -17.81 -2.27
N SER A 140 -6.58 -19.08 -2.05
CA SER A 140 -6.58 -20.10 -3.10
C SER A 140 -7.98 -20.36 -3.70
N ARG A 141 -9.04 -19.92 -3.02
CA ARG A 141 -10.44 -20.09 -3.41
C ARG A 141 -11.05 -18.87 -4.12
N ARG A 142 -10.25 -17.85 -4.46
CA ARG A 142 -10.71 -16.57 -5.06
C ARG A 142 -11.54 -16.68 -6.35
N HIS A 143 -11.42 -17.80 -7.07
CA HIS A 143 -12.16 -18.07 -8.30
C HIS A 143 -13.48 -18.82 -8.07
N ASN A 144 -13.74 -19.22 -6.82
CA ASN A 144 -14.99 -19.85 -6.43
C ASN A 144 -15.99 -18.80 -5.93
N SER A 145 -17.26 -19.18 -5.79
CA SER A 145 -18.29 -18.29 -5.27
C SER A 145 -18.01 -17.89 -3.81
N PHE A 146 -18.17 -16.59 -3.51
CA PHE A 146 -18.27 -16.07 -2.16
C PHE A 146 -19.75 -15.97 -1.75
N ILE A 147 -20.16 -16.77 -0.76
CA ILE A 147 -21.55 -16.80 -0.28
C ILE A 147 -21.59 -16.14 1.10
N ALA A 148 -22.19 -14.94 1.18
CA ALA A 148 -22.43 -14.26 2.44
C ALA A 148 -23.83 -14.65 2.97
N VAL A 149 -23.89 -15.18 4.19
CA VAL A 149 -25.14 -15.50 4.89
C VAL A 149 -25.23 -14.64 6.13
N ASN A 150 -26.28 -13.81 6.24
CA ASN A 150 -26.58 -13.06 7.44
C ASN A 150 -27.56 -13.85 8.31
N VAL A 151 -27.11 -14.26 9.50
CA VAL A 151 -27.88 -15.12 10.42
C VAL A 151 -28.74 -14.29 11.39
N ALA A 152 -28.66 -12.96 11.36
CA ALA A 152 -29.41 -12.07 12.25
C ALA A 152 -30.79 -11.63 11.72
N ALA A 153 -31.28 -12.26 10.64
CA ALA A 153 -32.56 -11.94 9.98
C ALA A 153 -33.71 -12.80 10.51
#